data_AF-A0A9P6JL88-F1
#
_entry.id   AF-A0A9P6JL88-F1
#
_cell.length_a   1.000
_cell.length_b   1.000
_cell.length_c   1.000
_cell.angle_alpha   90.00
_cell.angle_beta   90.00
_cell.angle_gamma   90.00
#
_symmetry.space_group_name_H-M   'P 1'
#
loop_
_entity.id
_entity.type
_entity.pdbx_description
1 polymer ?
#
loop_
_entity_poly.entity_id
_entity_poly.type
_entity_poly.pdbx_seq_one_letter_code
_entity_poly.pdbx_strand_id
1 'polypeptide(L)'
;MSSYGNGKHCQQKQELTLSLSTQGLSGPSTTATATFTSPKCQGQHVSWQLGSPFATYPFIFHDADSRFSPGYDLLSLEGTSSVLQIRANGCMGTTSNRSMACDACQKAVRLVETVEDRARRPPANLGRMQLSFRQLAEELEGVEHQLQSETLKHLNTSRALERLRHHETTWDSTLHLLGTEDIPGMHRIFSNAKRFNWSAEILLDMSRRALDGTYHPRNYSNLEIAVDIHDTRRSSHLPSVLDQRALSPPVAGHSPPYVEQTNLPPRLLQPDLSNLPHTLSTPPPFASGIDLQYTYLPQPNYGSFNSSTFF
;
A
#
# COMPACT_ATOMS: atom_id res chain seq x y z
N MET A 1 -19.29 -20.58 6.48
CA MET A 1 -18.48 -20.82 7.70
C MET A 1 -17.02 -20.95 7.26
N SER A 2 -16.30 -19.84 7.20
CA SER A 2 -14.91 -19.80 6.72
C SER A 2 -13.98 -19.63 7.91
N SER A 3 -13.13 -20.64 8.12
CA SER A 3 -12.15 -20.70 9.20
C SER A 3 -10.94 -19.83 8.82
N TYR A 4 -10.68 -18.79 9.62
CA TYR A 4 -9.44 -18.02 9.56
C TYR A 4 -8.35 -18.79 10.34
N GLY A 5 -7.37 -19.33 9.61
CA GLY A 5 -6.20 -19.98 10.16
C GLY A 5 -5.22 -18.95 10.74
N ASN A 6 -5.08 -18.93 12.06
CA ASN A 6 -4.04 -18.20 12.78
C ASN A 6 -2.69 -18.91 12.61
N GLY A 7 -1.83 -18.36 11.77
CA GLY A 7 -0.43 -18.77 11.66
C GLY A 7 0.40 -18.22 12.83
N LYS A 8 0.77 -19.08 13.78
CA LYS A 8 1.74 -18.78 14.83
C LYS A 8 3.15 -18.88 14.25
N HIS A 9 3.86 -17.76 14.13
CA HIS A 9 5.26 -17.74 13.74
C HIS A 9 6.15 -17.98 14.98
N CYS A 10 6.82 -19.12 15.01
CA CYS A 10 7.79 -19.49 16.03
C CYS A 10 9.15 -18.85 15.67
N GLN A 11 9.61 -17.86 16.45
CA GLN A 11 10.98 -17.36 16.37
C GLN A 11 11.86 -18.21 17.29
N GLN A 12 12.55 -19.19 16.70
CA GLN A 12 13.56 -19.98 17.38
C GLN A 12 14.91 -19.25 17.26
N LYS A 13 15.28 -18.56 18.34
CA LYS A 13 16.56 -17.84 18.49
C LYS A 13 17.64 -18.89 18.77
N GLN A 14 18.45 -19.23 17.78
CA GLN A 14 19.65 -20.07 17.97
C GLN A 14 20.83 -19.15 18.36
N GLU A 15 21.30 -19.29 19.60
CA GLU A 15 22.56 -18.72 20.06
C GLU A 15 23.71 -19.66 19.66
N LEU A 16 24.54 -19.23 18.70
CA LEU A 16 25.75 -19.92 18.30
C LEU A 16 26.90 -19.49 19.24
N THR A 17 27.20 -20.32 20.24
CA THR A 17 28.35 -20.15 21.12
C THR A 17 29.61 -20.72 20.45
N LEU A 18 30.48 -19.85 19.93
CA LEU A 18 31.81 -20.23 19.42
C LEU A 18 32.76 -20.44 20.59
N SER A 19 33.16 -21.69 20.82
CA SER A 19 34.18 -22.08 21.80
C SER A 19 35.58 -22.00 21.17
N LEU A 20 36.35 -21.00 21.56
CA LEU A 20 37.78 -20.88 21.22
C LEU A 20 38.58 -21.89 22.07
N SER A 21 39.02 -22.98 21.46
CA SER A 21 39.94 -23.94 22.08
C SER A 21 41.38 -23.55 21.77
N THR A 22 42.06 -22.97 22.76
CA THR A 22 43.50 -22.67 22.73
C THR A 22 44.26 -23.92 23.18
N GLN A 23 44.82 -24.68 22.23
CA GLN A 23 45.77 -25.75 22.56
C GLN A 23 47.20 -25.26 22.33
N GLY A 24 47.95 -25.14 23.43
CA GLY A 24 49.40 -24.94 23.42
C GLY A 24 50.11 -26.28 23.31
N LEU A 25 51.02 -26.38 22.34
CA LEU A 25 52.00 -27.46 22.24
C LEU A 25 53.37 -26.86 21.90
N SER A 26 54.24 -26.91 22.89
CA SER A 26 55.66 -26.66 22.84
C SER A 26 56.37 -27.84 22.16
N GLY A 27 57.13 -27.56 21.10
CA GLY A 27 57.87 -28.56 20.33
C GLY A 27 59.14 -28.00 19.68
N PRO A 28 60.10 -28.87 19.33
CA PRO A 28 61.53 -28.64 19.46
C PRO A 28 62.20 -27.79 18.36
N SER A 29 63.23 -27.05 18.78
CA SER A 29 64.15 -26.28 17.96
C SER A 29 64.76 -27.14 16.85
N THR A 30 64.23 -26.98 15.64
CA THR A 30 64.74 -27.64 14.44
C THR A 30 65.59 -26.65 13.65
N THR A 31 66.79 -27.07 13.31
CA THR A 31 67.83 -26.33 12.60
C THR A 31 67.29 -25.68 11.31
N ALA A 32 67.37 -24.35 11.25
CA ALA A 32 66.84 -23.53 10.17
C ALA A 32 67.57 -23.77 8.84
N THR A 33 66.98 -24.62 8.00
CA THR A 33 67.34 -24.71 6.58
C THR A 33 66.70 -23.52 5.89
N ALA A 34 67.51 -22.58 5.38
CA ALA A 34 67.04 -21.40 4.68
C ALA A 34 66.33 -21.78 3.36
N THR A 35 65.04 -22.09 3.44
CA THR A 35 64.17 -22.28 2.28
C THR A 35 63.95 -20.93 1.61
N PHE A 36 64.41 -20.79 0.37
CA PHE A 36 64.08 -19.65 -0.48
C PHE A 36 62.57 -19.69 -0.78
N THR A 37 61.78 -19.00 0.03
CA THR A 37 60.35 -18.84 -0.22
C THR A 37 60.17 -17.84 -1.34
N SER A 38 59.74 -18.32 -2.50
CA SER A 38 59.27 -17.46 -3.59
C SER A 38 58.20 -16.49 -3.07
N PRO A 39 58.24 -15.20 -3.44
CA PRO A 39 57.24 -14.23 -3.00
C PRO A 39 55.83 -14.69 -3.38
N LYS A 40 54.89 -14.60 -2.43
CA LYS A 40 53.49 -14.98 -2.66
C LYS A 40 52.78 -13.91 -3.50
N CYS A 41 51.95 -14.34 -4.45
CA CYS A 41 51.13 -13.44 -5.26
C CYS A 41 50.03 -12.81 -4.40
N GLN A 42 50.12 -11.49 -4.23
CA GLN A 42 49.14 -10.73 -3.44
C GLN A 42 47.85 -10.42 -4.22
N GLY A 43 47.82 -10.72 -5.52
CA GLY A 43 46.71 -10.36 -6.40
C GLY A 43 46.98 -9.04 -7.12
N GLN A 44 45.95 -8.47 -7.72
CA GLN A 44 46.02 -7.23 -8.49
C GLN A 44 45.05 -6.20 -7.89
N HIS A 45 45.52 -4.96 -7.74
CA HIS A 45 44.66 -3.83 -7.39
C HIS A 45 44.06 -3.23 -8.67
N VAL A 46 42.75 -3.03 -8.69
CA VAL A 46 41.99 -2.50 -9.81
C VAL A 46 41.12 -1.34 -9.32
N SER A 47 41.15 -0.21 -10.01
CA SER A 47 40.29 0.94 -9.70
C SER A 47 38.89 0.72 -10.26
N TRP A 48 37.87 0.95 -9.43
CA TRP A 48 36.45 0.78 -9.74
C TRP A 48 35.80 2.14 -10.00
N GLN A 49 35.39 2.42 -11.24
CA GLN A 49 34.98 3.77 -11.65
C GLN A 49 33.50 4.09 -11.39
N LEU A 50 32.73 3.16 -10.82
CA LEU A 50 31.29 3.32 -10.56
C LEU A 50 30.98 3.84 -9.15
N GLY A 51 31.93 4.49 -8.50
CA GLY A 51 31.82 4.97 -7.11
C GLY A 51 32.12 3.88 -6.08
N SER A 52 31.44 3.93 -4.93
CA SER A 52 31.72 2.98 -3.83
C SER A 52 31.47 1.53 -4.26
N PRO A 53 32.49 0.64 -4.25
CA PRO A 53 32.31 -0.76 -4.61
C PRO A 53 31.25 -1.48 -3.78
N PHE A 54 31.08 -1.11 -2.51
CA PHE A 54 30.06 -1.71 -1.64
C PHE A 54 28.63 -1.52 -2.16
N ALA A 55 28.37 -0.42 -2.88
CA ALA A 55 27.06 -0.11 -3.41
C ALA A 55 26.90 -0.60 -4.86
N THR A 56 27.95 -0.48 -5.68
CA THR A 56 27.85 -0.68 -7.14
C THR A 56 28.48 -1.96 -7.66
N TYR A 57 29.25 -2.69 -6.85
CA TYR A 57 29.78 -3.99 -7.24
C TYR A 57 28.72 -5.10 -7.11
N PRO A 58 28.49 -5.92 -8.15
CA PRO A 58 27.51 -7.01 -8.12
C PRO A 58 28.07 -8.26 -7.43
N PHE A 59 28.06 -8.28 -6.10
CA PHE A 59 28.63 -9.37 -5.28
C PHE A 59 28.10 -10.76 -5.61
N ILE A 60 26.86 -10.85 -6.12
CA ILE A 60 26.21 -12.11 -6.51
C ILE A 60 27.01 -12.87 -7.57
N PHE A 61 27.89 -12.21 -8.34
CA PHE A 61 28.76 -12.88 -9.31
C PHE A 61 29.75 -13.87 -8.68
N HIS A 62 30.04 -13.74 -7.39
CA HIS A 62 30.92 -14.66 -6.67
C HIS A 62 30.16 -15.76 -5.92
N ASP A 63 28.83 -15.77 -6.00
CA ASP A 63 28.04 -16.84 -5.40
C ASP A 63 28.32 -18.17 -6.12
N ALA A 64 28.44 -19.25 -5.36
CA ALA A 64 28.70 -20.59 -5.90
C ALA A 64 27.56 -21.06 -6.83
N ASP A 65 26.34 -20.59 -6.57
CA ASP A 65 25.15 -20.89 -7.36
C ASP A 65 24.97 -19.96 -8.58
N SER A 66 25.83 -18.94 -8.73
CA SER A 66 25.76 -18.03 -9.87
C SER A 66 26.15 -18.74 -11.16
N ARG A 67 25.29 -18.64 -12.17
CA ARG A 67 25.60 -19.08 -13.55
C ARG A 67 26.75 -18.27 -14.18
N PHE A 68 27.06 -17.12 -13.60
CA PHE A 68 28.15 -16.27 -14.05
C PHE A 68 29.24 -16.25 -12.99
N SER A 69 30.38 -16.87 -13.31
CA SER A 69 31.61 -16.72 -12.55
C SER A 69 32.53 -15.73 -13.26
N PRO A 70 33.02 -14.68 -12.59
CA PRO A 70 33.83 -13.65 -13.22
C PRO A 70 35.26 -14.12 -13.53
N GLY A 71 35.66 -15.33 -13.11
CA GLY A 71 36.99 -15.91 -13.35
C GLY A 71 38.09 -15.38 -12.42
N TYR A 72 37.71 -14.64 -11.39
CA TYR A 72 38.58 -14.17 -10.32
C TYR A 72 37.82 -14.16 -8.99
N ASP A 73 38.56 -14.26 -7.89
CA ASP A 73 38.08 -14.06 -6.53
C ASP A 73 38.32 -12.61 -6.10
N LEU A 74 37.36 -12.06 -5.36
CA LEU A 74 37.48 -10.75 -4.71
C LEU A 74 38.12 -10.92 -3.33
N LEU A 75 39.33 -10.38 -3.15
CA LEU A 75 40.09 -10.52 -1.89
C LEU A 75 39.79 -9.42 -0.88
N SER A 76 39.74 -8.17 -1.34
CA SER A 76 39.47 -7.02 -0.48
C SER A 76 38.85 -5.88 -1.28
N LEU A 77 38.17 -4.99 -0.54
CA LEU A 77 37.51 -3.81 -1.07
C LEU A 77 37.91 -2.59 -0.24
N GLU A 78 38.38 -1.55 -0.89
CA GLU A 78 38.65 -0.26 -0.26
C GLU A 78 37.60 0.75 -0.72
N GLY A 79 36.69 1.12 0.18
CA GLY A 79 35.54 1.98 -0.14
C GLY A 79 35.91 3.43 -0.42
N THR A 80 36.96 3.95 0.22
CA THR A 80 37.41 5.35 0.09
C THR A 80 38.13 5.60 -1.23
N SER A 81 39.02 4.69 -1.63
CA SER A 81 39.78 4.78 -2.88
C SER A 81 39.03 4.16 -4.07
N SER A 82 37.92 3.46 -3.82
CA SER A 82 37.21 2.64 -4.82
C SER A 82 38.16 1.66 -5.51
N VAL A 83 38.98 0.96 -4.74
CA VAL A 83 39.94 -0.04 -5.25
C VAL A 83 39.49 -1.43 -4.85
N LEU A 84 39.53 -2.36 -5.81
CA LEU A 84 39.30 -3.79 -5.62
C LEU A 84 40.65 -4.50 -5.61
N GLN A 85 40.85 -5.42 -4.67
CA GLN A 85 41.94 -6.39 -4.76
C GLN A 85 41.38 -7.72 -5.25
N ILE A 86 41.85 -8.18 -6.41
CA ILE A 86 41.38 -9.42 -7.04
C ILE A 86 42.48 -10.46 -7.15
N ARG A 87 42.10 -11.72 -7.24
CA ARG A 87 43.00 -12.82 -7.57
C ARG A 87 42.36 -13.70 -8.63
N ALA A 88 43.05 -13.94 -9.75
CA ALA A 88 42.55 -14.84 -10.77
C ALA A 88 42.37 -16.26 -10.22
N ASN A 89 41.34 -16.99 -10.65
CA ASN A 89 41.10 -18.37 -10.19
C ASN A 89 42.25 -19.32 -10.62
N GLY A 90 42.95 -18.99 -11.71
CA GLY A 90 44.16 -19.69 -12.17
C GLY A 90 45.47 -19.16 -11.58
N CYS A 91 45.43 -18.39 -10.49
CA CYS A 91 46.63 -17.85 -9.85
C CYS A 91 47.49 -18.97 -9.24
N MET A 92 48.78 -19.01 -9.61
CA MET A 92 49.74 -19.99 -9.07
C MET A 92 50.16 -19.70 -7.61
N GLY A 93 49.74 -18.57 -7.04
CA GLY A 93 50.07 -18.18 -5.67
C GLY A 93 51.49 -17.67 -5.46
N THR A 94 52.35 -17.73 -6.48
CA THR A 94 53.75 -17.23 -6.45
C THR A 94 53.98 -16.22 -7.58
N THR A 95 54.97 -15.34 -7.40
CA THR A 95 55.40 -14.40 -8.44
C THR A 95 56.86 -14.69 -8.81
N SER A 96 57.16 -14.66 -10.11
CA SER A 96 58.51 -14.90 -10.64
C SER A 96 59.42 -13.67 -10.59
N ASN A 97 58.87 -12.49 -10.26
CA ASN A 97 59.52 -11.19 -10.40
C ASN A 97 59.21 -10.27 -9.20
N ARG A 98 59.86 -9.10 -9.15
CA ARG A 98 59.51 -8.00 -8.21
C ARG A 98 58.08 -7.45 -8.37
N SER A 99 57.25 -8.01 -9.26
CA SER A 99 55.84 -7.64 -9.38
C SER A 99 55.03 -8.22 -8.22
N MET A 100 54.05 -7.46 -7.74
CA MET A 100 53.14 -7.92 -6.68
C MET A 100 52.07 -8.93 -7.18
N ALA A 101 51.82 -8.91 -8.50
CA ALA A 101 50.84 -9.74 -9.18
C ALA A 101 51.50 -10.67 -10.22
N CYS A 102 51.05 -11.92 -10.29
CA CYS A 102 51.39 -12.85 -11.37
C CYS A 102 50.63 -12.51 -12.67
N ASP A 103 51.07 -13.05 -13.81
CA ASP A 103 50.48 -12.79 -15.12
C ASP A 103 48.98 -13.11 -15.21
N ALA A 104 48.52 -14.17 -14.52
CA ALA A 104 47.11 -14.52 -14.47
C ALA A 104 46.27 -13.43 -13.78
N CYS A 105 46.73 -12.91 -12.64
CA CYS A 105 46.08 -11.81 -11.93
C CYS A 105 46.10 -10.49 -12.72
N GLN A 106 47.19 -10.21 -13.46
CA GLN A 106 47.26 -9.04 -14.34
C GLN A 106 46.26 -9.13 -15.50
N LYS A 107 46.07 -10.33 -16.08
CA LYS A 107 45.09 -10.55 -17.15
C LYS A 107 43.64 -10.46 -16.65
N ALA A 108 43.39 -10.83 -15.39
CA ALA A 108 42.05 -10.77 -14.79
C ALA A 108 41.48 -9.34 -14.69
N VAL A 109 42.29 -8.30 -14.84
CA VAL A 109 41.83 -6.90 -14.91
C VAL A 109 40.77 -6.70 -16.00
N ARG A 110 40.94 -7.33 -17.17
CA ARG A 110 39.96 -7.26 -18.28
C ARG A 110 38.61 -7.89 -17.93
N LEU A 111 38.60 -8.86 -17.01
CA LEU A 111 37.37 -9.48 -16.52
C LEU A 111 36.62 -8.54 -15.58
N VAL A 112 37.35 -7.75 -14.78
CA VAL A 112 36.74 -6.67 -13.97
C VAL A 112 36.07 -5.63 -14.84
N GLU A 113 36.71 -5.21 -15.94
CA GLU A 113 36.10 -4.27 -16.91
C GLU A 113 34.77 -4.80 -17.44
N THR A 114 34.67 -6.11 -17.72
CA THR A 114 33.41 -6.74 -18.15
C THR A 114 32.34 -6.70 -17.05
N VAL A 115 32.73 -6.85 -15.79
CA VAL A 115 31.82 -6.76 -14.63
C VAL A 115 31.38 -5.30 -14.42
N GLU A 116 32.29 -4.34 -14.60
CA GLU A 116 31.99 -2.91 -14.55
C GLU A 116 31.00 -2.49 -15.64
N ASP A 117 31.23 -2.90 -16.88
CA ASP A 117 30.34 -2.64 -18.02
C ASP A 117 28.93 -3.16 -17.78
N ARG A 118 28.79 -4.29 -17.09
CA ARG A 118 27.49 -4.84 -16.69
C ARG A 118 26.84 -4.02 -15.58
N ALA A 119 27.60 -3.68 -14.54
CA ALA A 119 27.10 -2.87 -13.44
C ALA A 119 26.64 -1.47 -13.89
N ARG A 120 27.20 -0.95 -14.99
CA ARG A 120 26.79 0.31 -15.64
C ARG A 120 25.44 0.22 -16.37
N ARG A 121 24.98 -0.98 -16.75
CA ARG A 121 23.72 -1.14 -17.50
C ARG A 121 22.52 -0.80 -16.61
N PRO A 122 21.44 -0.25 -17.19
CA PRO A 122 20.23 0.02 -16.44
C PRO A 122 19.59 -1.30 -15.95
N PRO A 123 18.96 -1.30 -14.75
CA PRO A 123 18.42 -2.51 -14.14
C PRO A 123 17.35 -3.19 -14.99
N ALA A 124 16.60 -2.44 -15.81
CA ALA A 124 15.56 -2.97 -16.70
C ALA A 124 16.06 -4.00 -17.74
N ASN A 125 17.36 -3.99 -18.06
CA ASN A 125 17.96 -4.88 -19.05
C ASN A 125 18.78 -6.03 -18.41
N LEU A 126 18.78 -6.11 -17.08
CA LEU A 126 19.58 -7.06 -16.33
C LEU A 126 18.66 -8.06 -15.61
N GLY A 127 19.13 -9.30 -15.48
CA GLY A 127 18.48 -10.24 -14.56
C GLY A 127 18.80 -9.84 -13.11
N ARG A 128 17.91 -10.16 -12.17
CA ARG A 128 18.07 -9.80 -10.73
C ARG A 128 19.41 -10.20 -10.12
N MET A 129 19.95 -11.35 -10.53
CA MET A 129 21.27 -11.86 -10.07
C MET A 129 22.47 -11.06 -10.61
N GLN A 130 22.24 -10.09 -11.48
CA GLN A 130 23.27 -9.24 -12.07
C GLN A 130 23.21 -7.79 -11.57
N LEU A 131 22.25 -7.50 -10.69
CA LEU A 131 22.08 -6.17 -10.14
C LEU A 131 23.10 -5.94 -9.02
N SER A 132 23.63 -4.72 -8.99
CA SER A 132 24.37 -4.21 -7.84
C SER A 132 23.44 -4.01 -6.64
N PHE A 133 24.02 -3.91 -5.43
CA PHE A 133 23.24 -3.67 -4.21
C PHE A 133 22.39 -2.41 -4.32
N ARG A 134 22.94 -1.31 -4.85
CA ARG A 134 22.19 -0.06 -5.07
C ARG A 134 20.98 -0.27 -5.99
N GLN A 135 21.17 -0.96 -7.11
CA GLN A 135 20.09 -1.24 -8.06
C GLN A 135 19.01 -2.15 -7.45
N LEU A 136 19.40 -3.12 -6.61
CA LEU A 136 18.45 -3.94 -5.86
C LEU A 136 17.66 -3.13 -4.85
N ALA A 137 18.29 -2.19 -4.14
CA ALA A 137 17.62 -1.30 -3.20
C ALA A 137 16.62 -0.38 -3.93
N GLU A 138 17.00 0.17 -5.08
CA GLU A 138 16.10 0.98 -5.93
C GLU A 138 14.91 0.14 -6.47
N GLU A 139 15.13 -1.10 -6.92
CA GLU A 139 14.05 -2.00 -7.34
C GLU A 139 13.12 -2.33 -6.17
N LEU A 140 13.67 -2.58 -4.98
CA LEU A 140 12.91 -2.88 -3.78
C LEU A 140 12.03 -1.69 -3.37
N GLU A 141 12.58 -0.47 -3.33
CA GLU A 141 11.81 0.75 -3.02
C GLU A 141 10.68 0.95 -4.04
N GLY A 142 10.95 0.70 -5.33
CA GLY A 142 9.93 0.73 -6.38
C GLY A 142 8.79 -0.27 -6.14
N VAL A 143 9.12 -1.49 -5.74
CA VAL A 143 8.12 -2.52 -5.39
C VAL A 143 7.34 -2.13 -4.13
N GLU A 144 7.98 -1.58 -3.11
CA GLU A 144 7.32 -1.11 -1.90
C GLU A 144 6.31 0.01 -2.20
N HIS A 145 6.70 0.99 -3.02
CA HIS A 145 5.80 2.06 -3.43
C HIS A 145 4.59 1.52 -4.24
N GLN A 146 4.82 0.56 -5.14
CA GLN A 146 3.74 -0.11 -5.86
C GLN A 146 2.80 -0.86 -4.91
N LEU A 147 3.35 -1.60 -3.95
CA LEU A 147 2.57 -2.32 -2.94
C LEU A 147 1.71 -1.38 -2.11
N GLN A 148 2.26 -0.24 -1.67
CA GLN A 148 1.51 0.78 -0.94
C GLN A 148 0.37 1.36 -1.79
N SER A 149 0.64 1.68 -3.06
CA SER A 149 -0.37 2.19 -4.00
C SER A 149 -1.53 1.19 -4.19
N GLU A 150 -1.22 -0.08 -4.44
CA GLU A 150 -2.23 -1.13 -4.61
C GLU A 150 -3.00 -1.39 -3.31
N THR A 151 -2.34 -1.31 -2.15
CA THR A 151 -3.00 -1.43 -0.85
C THR A 151 -4.05 -0.32 -0.66
N LEU A 152 -3.72 0.92 -1.02
CA LEU A 152 -4.66 2.04 -0.94
C LEU A 152 -5.85 1.86 -1.90
N LYS A 153 -5.60 1.39 -3.14
CA LYS A 153 -6.67 1.05 -4.09
C LYS A 153 -7.58 -0.04 -3.54
N HIS A 154 -7.00 -1.08 -2.96
CA HIS A 154 -7.76 -2.17 -2.33
C HIS A 154 -8.63 -1.67 -1.17
N LEU A 155 -8.10 -0.83 -0.28
CA LEU A 155 -8.87 -0.25 0.82
C LEU A 155 -10.03 0.63 0.32
N ASN A 156 -9.80 1.45 -0.70
CA ASN A 156 -10.83 2.32 -1.26
C ASN A 156 -11.95 1.52 -1.94
N THR A 157 -11.59 0.49 -2.71
CA THR A 157 -12.57 -0.41 -3.35
C THR A 157 -13.34 -1.22 -2.33
N SER A 158 -12.68 -1.73 -1.29
CA SER A 158 -13.33 -2.43 -0.17
C SER A 158 -14.35 -1.53 0.55
N ARG A 159 -13.98 -0.29 0.86
CA ARG A 159 -14.91 0.71 1.44
C ARG A 159 -16.07 1.04 0.52
N ALA A 160 -15.85 1.10 -0.80
CA ALA A 160 -16.91 1.34 -1.77
C ALA A 160 -17.89 0.17 -1.84
N LEU A 161 -17.39 -1.08 -1.86
CA LEU A 161 -18.21 -2.28 -1.81
C LEU A 161 -19.04 -2.35 -0.53
N GLU A 162 -18.46 -1.99 0.61
CA GLU A 162 -19.20 -1.98 1.88
C GLU A 162 -20.35 -0.96 1.87
N ARG A 163 -20.14 0.23 1.29
CA ARG A 163 -21.22 1.21 1.10
C ARG A 163 -22.33 0.67 0.19
N LEU A 164 -21.98 -0.05 -0.88
CA LEU A 164 -22.96 -0.64 -1.78
C LEU A 164 -23.78 -1.74 -1.10
N ARG A 165 -23.15 -2.61 -0.32
CA ARG A 165 -23.85 -3.64 0.48
C ARG A 165 -24.77 -3.03 1.53
N HIS A 166 -24.33 -1.96 2.18
CA HIS A 166 -25.17 -1.23 3.12
C HIS A 166 -26.40 -0.66 2.42
N HIS A 167 -26.20 -0.02 1.26
CA HIS A 167 -27.29 0.53 0.45
C HIS A 167 -28.25 -0.55 -0.06
N GLU A 168 -27.74 -1.69 -0.52
CA GLU A 168 -28.53 -2.88 -0.89
C GLU A 168 -29.41 -3.34 0.27
N THR A 169 -28.82 -3.52 1.47
CA THR A 169 -29.55 -3.92 2.68
C THR A 169 -30.65 -2.91 3.07
N THR A 170 -30.38 -1.61 2.91
CA THR A 170 -31.35 -0.54 3.17
C THR A 170 -32.50 -0.59 2.17
N TRP A 171 -32.23 -0.83 0.89
CA TRP A 171 -33.27 -1.00 -0.12
C TRP A 171 -34.10 -2.25 0.12
N ASP A 172 -33.47 -3.38 0.44
CA ASP A 172 -34.18 -4.61 0.78
C ASP A 172 -35.13 -4.39 1.97
N SER A 173 -34.66 -3.70 3.02
CA SER A 173 -35.48 -3.34 4.18
C SER A 173 -36.64 -2.42 3.80
N THR A 174 -36.40 -1.46 2.90
CA THR A 174 -37.42 -0.53 2.42
C THR A 174 -38.48 -1.26 1.60
N LEU A 175 -38.06 -2.07 0.62
CA LEU A 175 -38.95 -2.85 -0.23
C LEU A 175 -39.74 -3.89 0.57
N HIS A 176 -39.12 -4.52 1.57
CA HIS A 176 -39.80 -5.42 2.48
C HIS A 176 -40.92 -4.69 3.24
N LEU A 177 -40.62 -3.54 3.87
CA LEU A 177 -41.61 -2.74 4.60
C LEU A 177 -42.80 -2.34 3.71
N LEU A 178 -42.52 -1.91 2.47
CA LEU A 178 -43.55 -1.52 1.50
C LEU A 178 -44.41 -2.69 1.01
N GLY A 179 -43.86 -3.91 1.03
CA GLY A 179 -44.57 -5.11 0.63
C GLY A 179 -45.41 -5.74 1.75
N THR A 180 -45.06 -5.48 3.02
CA THR A 180 -45.73 -6.08 4.18
C THR A 180 -46.74 -5.17 4.86
N GLU A 181 -46.50 -3.86 4.89
CA GLU A 181 -47.29 -2.90 5.66
C GLU A 181 -47.99 -1.89 4.74
N ASP A 182 -49.23 -1.50 5.07
CA ASP A 182 -49.95 -0.44 4.36
C ASP A 182 -49.55 0.94 4.92
N ILE A 183 -48.56 1.57 4.27
CA ILE A 183 -47.98 2.82 4.75
C ILE A 183 -48.86 4.01 4.33
N PRO A 184 -49.46 4.77 5.28
CA PRO A 184 -50.32 5.89 4.95
C PRO A 184 -49.54 7.02 4.26
N GLY A 185 -50.08 7.51 3.14
CA GLY A 185 -49.48 8.64 2.41
C GLY A 185 -48.14 8.32 1.74
N MET A 186 -47.87 7.04 1.45
CA MET A 186 -46.64 6.58 0.78
C MET A 186 -46.28 7.41 -0.46
N HIS A 187 -47.25 7.71 -1.33
CA HIS A 187 -47.01 8.51 -2.54
C HIS A 187 -46.47 9.91 -2.24
N ARG A 188 -46.83 10.52 -1.10
CA ARG A 188 -46.26 11.81 -0.64
C ARG A 188 -44.81 11.65 -0.23
N ILE A 189 -44.50 10.59 0.52
CA ILE A 189 -43.14 10.28 0.98
C ILE A 189 -42.22 10.13 -0.23
N PHE A 190 -42.62 9.35 -1.24
CA PHE A 190 -41.84 9.19 -2.47
C PHE A 190 -41.75 10.46 -3.31
N SER A 191 -42.83 11.24 -3.40
CA SER A 191 -42.80 12.53 -4.10
C SER A 191 -41.83 13.52 -3.44
N ASN A 192 -41.82 13.58 -2.11
CA ASN A 192 -40.88 14.38 -1.34
C ASN A 192 -39.45 13.84 -1.46
N ALA A 193 -39.27 12.52 -1.38
CA ALA A 193 -37.97 11.89 -1.56
C ALA A 193 -37.35 12.24 -2.91
N LYS A 194 -38.14 12.19 -3.99
CA LYS A 194 -37.73 12.62 -5.33
C LYS A 194 -37.42 14.11 -5.39
N ARG A 195 -38.25 14.96 -4.80
CA ARG A 195 -38.08 16.42 -4.83
C ARG A 195 -36.84 16.89 -4.06
N PHE A 196 -36.53 16.23 -2.96
CA PHE A 196 -35.44 16.61 -2.04
C PHE A 196 -34.21 15.70 -2.15
N ASN A 197 -34.18 14.77 -3.13
CA ASN A 197 -33.14 13.77 -3.30
C ASN A 197 -32.79 13.03 -1.99
N TRP A 198 -33.80 12.53 -1.29
CA TRP A 198 -33.59 11.76 -0.05
C TRP A 198 -32.78 10.50 -0.34
N SER A 199 -31.88 10.16 0.59
CA SER A 199 -31.19 8.88 0.55
C SER A 199 -32.14 7.74 0.93
N ALA A 200 -31.76 6.50 0.62
CA ALA A 200 -32.56 5.32 0.95
C ALA A 200 -32.81 5.21 2.46
N GLU A 201 -31.84 5.61 3.29
CA GLU A 201 -31.96 5.58 4.75
C GLU A 201 -33.01 6.59 5.25
N ILE A 202 -33.04 7.80 4.68
CA ILE A 202 -34.04 8.82 5.03
C ILE A 202 -35.42 8.36 4.55
N LEU A 203 -35.51 7.78 3.35
CA LEU A 203 -36.76 7.23 2.83
C LEU A 203 -37.30 6.13 3.75
N LEU A 204 -36.43 5.21 4.20
CA LEU A 204 -36.79 4.17 5.16
C LEU A 204 -37.23 4.75 6.49
N ASP A 205 -36.51 5.74 7.04
CA ASP A 205 -36.85 6.41 8.29
C ASP A 205 -38.21 7.13 8.21
N MET A 206 -38.46 7.87 7.13
CA MET A 206 -39.74 8.57 6.92
C MET A 206 -40.90 7.59 6.72
N SER A 207 -40.66 6.45 6.07
CA SER A 207 -41.65 5.38 5.92
C SER A 207 -42.00 4.76 7.26
N ARG A 208 -41.01 4.52 8.13
CA ARG A 208 -41.23 4.06 9.51
C ARG A 208 -42.02 5.07 10.34
N ARG A 209 -41.63 6.35 10.28
CA ARG A 209 -42.38 7.42 10.98
C ARG A 209 -43.83 7.53 10.51
N ALA A 210 -44.10 7.28 9.23
CA ALA A 210 -45.46 7.28 8.70
C ALA A 210 -46.27 6.09 9.19
N LEU A 211 -45.66 4.92 9.27
CA LEU A 211 -46.26 3.74 9.90
C LEU A 211 -46.60 3.99 11.38
N ASP A 212 -45.71 4.66 12.11
CA ASP A 212 -45.93 5.06 13.50
C ASP A 212 -46.95 6.22 13.66
N GLY A 213 -47.46 6.78 12.56
CA GLY A 213 -48.35 7.95 12.57
C GLY A 213 -47.67 9.26 13.02
N THR A 214 -46.34 9.26 13.17
CA THR A 214 -45.56 10.44 13.58
C THR A 214 -45.16 11.33 12.39
N TYR A 215 -45.21 10.80 11.17
CA TYR A 215 -44.94 11.56 9.96
C TYR A 215 -46.11 12.48 9.57
N HIS A 216 -45.87 13.78 9.59
CA HIS A 216 -46.83 14.80 9.19
C HIS A 216 -46.32 15.54 7.96
N PRO A 217 -46.80 15.22 6.73
CA PRO A 217 -46.35 15.90 5.53
C PRO A 217 -46.75 17.38 5.58
N ARG A 218 -45.77 18.28 5.46
CA ARG A 218 -46.02 19.74 5.46
C ARG A 218 -46.71 20.24 4.19
N ASN A 219 -46.61 19.51 3.09
CA ASN A 219 -47.16 19.91 1.79
C ASN A 219 -48.18 18.86 1.33
N TYR A 220 -49.45 19.23 1.34
CA TYR A 220 -50.51 18.48 0.68
C TYR A 220 -50.59 18.93 -0.78
N SER A 221 -50.69 17.99 -1.72
CA SER A 221 -50.95 18.38 -3.11
C SER A 221 -52.38 18.91 -3.23
N ASN A 222 -52.62 19.86 -4.14
CA ASN A 222 -53.96 20.43 -4.36
C ASN A 222 -55.01 19.35 -4.66
N LEU A 223 -54.62 18.23 -5.28
CA LEU A 223 -55.48 17.09 -5.55
C LEU A 223 -55.95 16.44 -4.24
N GLU A 224 -55.07 16.29 -3.25
CA GLU A 224 -55.40 15.66 -1.98
C GLU A 224 -56.22 16.57 -1.08
N ILE A 225 -55.92 17.87 -1.12
CA ILE A 225 -56.77 18.88 -0.48
C ILE A 225 -58.18 18.80 -1.08
N ALA A 226 -58.31 18.61 -2.41
CA ALA A 226 -59.61 18.49 -3.07
C ALA A 226 -60.35 17.19 -2.72
N VAL A 227 -59.64 16.05 -2.62
CA VAL A 227 -60.23 14.77 -2.17
C VAL A 227 -60.72 14.86 -0.73
N ASP A 228 -59.92 15.43 0.17
CA ASP A 228 -60.27 15.60 1.58
C ASP A 228 -61.49 16.53 1.77
N ILE A 229 -61.55 17.63 1.02
CA ILE A 229 -62.72 18.51 0.98
C ILE A 229 -63.97 17.77 0.48
N HIS A 230 -63.83 16.91 -0.53
CA HIS A 230 -64.96 16.18 -1.10
C HIS A 230 -65.49 15.10 -0.14
N ASP A 231 -64.62 14.39 0.56
CA ASP A 231 -65.01 13.39 1.56
C ASP A 231 -65.63 14.03 2.80
N THR A 232 -65.09 15.17 3.26
CA THR A 232 -65.70 15.97 4.33
C THR A 232 -67.09 16.47 3.94
N ARG A 233 -67.29 16.85 2.67
CA ARG A 233 -68.58 17.30 2.15
C ARG A 233 -69.59 16.16 1.98
N ARG A 234 -69.11 14.93 1.73
CA ARG A 234 -69.97 13.74 1.64
C ARG A 234 -70.40 13.24 3.01
N SER A 235 -69.53 13.35 4.03
CA SER A 235 -69.85 12.96 5.40
C SER A 235 -70.78 13.96 6.12
N SER A 236 -70.79 15.23 5.71
CA SER A 236 -71.66 16.27 6.31
C SER A 236 -73.11 16.27 5.76
N HIS A 237 -73.43 15.37 4.82
CA HIS A 237 -74.78 15.26 4.24
C HIS A 237 -75.58 14.04 4.72
N LEU A 238 -75.12 13.35 5.75
CA LEU A 238 -76.01 12.51 6.55
C LEU A 238 -76.75 13.42 7.54
N PRO A 239 -78.09 13.56 7.44
CA PRO A 239 -78.84 14.35 8.39
C PRO A 239 -78.69 13.73 9.79
N SER A 240 -78.09 14.48 10.71
CA SER A 240 -78.06 14.19 12.14
C SER A 240 -79.48 14.12 12.69
N VAL A 241 -80.12 12.96 12.57
CA VAL A 241 -81.24 12.58 13.41
C VAL A 241 -80.67 11.73 14.54
N LEU A 242 -80.11 12.39 15.57
CA LEU A 242 -80.24 12.03 16.98
C LEU A 242 -79.34 12.89 17.88
N ASP A 243 -80.01 13.44 18.89
CA ASP A 243 -79.53 13.86 20.20
C ASP A 243 -78.77 15.19 20.35
N GLN A 244 -79.56 16.26 20.51
CA GLN A 244 -79.17 17.46 21.25
C GLN A 244 -79.08 17.14 22.75
N ARG A 245 -77.92 16.70 23.23
CA ARG A 245 -77.56 16.81 24.66
C ARG A 245 -76.21 17.49 24.84
N ALA A 246 -76.32 18.78 25.14
CA ALA A 246 -75.40 19.67 25.85
C ALA A 246 -74.04 19.07 26.25
N LEU A 247 -72.99 19.40 25.49
CA LEU A 247 -71.62 19.43 26.00
C LEU A 247 -70.89 20.66 25.44
N SER A 248 -70.19 21.32 26.37
CA SER A 248 -69.55 22.63 26.30
C SER A 248 -68.51 22.78 25.17
N PRO A 249 -68.25 24.01 24.70
CA PRO A 249 -67.26 24.27 23.66
C PRO A 249 -65.83 23.95 24.15
N PRO A 250 -64.97 23.35 23.29
CA PRO A 250 -63.56 23.18 23.61
C PRO A 250 -62.84 24.54 23.56
N VAL A 251 -62.02 24.75 24.58
CA VAL A 251 -61.11 25.90 24.74
C VAL A 251 -60.11 25.92 23.59
N ALA A 252 -59.96 27.08 22.94
CA ALA A 252 -58.93 27.36 21.95
C ALA A 252 -57.53 27.26 22.60
N GLY A 253 -56.90 26.08 22.49
CA GLY A 253 -55.59 25.78 23.03
C GLY A 253 -54.55 25.60 21.93
N HIS A 254 -53.66 26.57 21.82
CA HIS A 254 -52.26 26.47 21.40
C HIS A 254 -51.92 25.69 20.13
N SER A 255 -51.77 26.45 19.04
CA SER A 255 -50.80 26.13 17.99
C SER A 255 -49.40 26.00 18.63
N PRO A 256 -48.67 24.89 18.43
CA PRO A 256 -47.30 24.77 18.94
C PRO A 256 -46.39 25.78 18.23
N PRO A 257 -45.38 26.33 18.93
CA PRO A 257 -44.43 27.25 18.33
C PRO A 257 -43.64 26.54 17.23
N TYR A 258 -43.47 27.26 16.13
CA TYR A 258 -42.60 26.96 15.00
C TYR A 258 -41.19 26.59 15.50
N VAL A 259 -40.86 25.30 15.52
CA VAL A 259 -39.47 24.85 15.70
C VAL A 259 -38.79 24.92 14.35
N GLU A 260 -38.02 25.99 14.17
CA GLU A 260 -37.02 26.15 13.13
C GLU A 260 -35.90 25.13 13.39
N GLN A 261 -35.94 23.98 12.70
CA GLN A 261 -34.90 22.96 12.81
C GLN A 261 -34.13 22.79 11.50
N THR A 262 -32.84 23.07 11.66
CA THR A 262 -31.67 22.58 10.91
C THR A 262 -31.51 23.06 9.48
N ASN A 263 -30.80 24.19 9.36
CA ASN A 263 -29.83 24.41 8.29
C ASN A 263 -28.85 23.22 8.26
N LEU A 264 -29.09 22.26 7.38
CA LEU A 264 -28.06 21.31 6.98
C LEU A 264 -27.04 22.08 6.12
N PRO A 265 -25.73 21.95 6.38
CA PRO A 265 -24.72 22.61 5.56
C PRO A 265 -24.78 22.07 4.12
N PRO A 266 -24.45 22.90 3.11
CA PRO A 266 -24.38 22.45 1.73
C PRO A 266 -23.26 21.41 1.62
N ARG A 267 -23.63 20.13 1.53
CA ARG A 267 -22.65 19.07 1.33
C ARG A 267 -22.29 18.99 -0.14
N LEU A 268 -20.98 18.97 -0.35
CA LEU A 268 -20.24 18.93 -1.60
C LEU A 268 -20.88 18.01 -2.65
N LEU A 269 -20.93 18.54 -3.87
CA LEU A 269 -21.20 17.86 -5.13
C LEU A 269 -20.73 16.41 -5.11
N GLN A 270 -21.65 15.50 -5.43
CA GLN A 270 -21.31 14.13 -5.79
C GLN A 270 -20.30 14.16 -6.95
N PRO A 271 -19.29 13.28 -6.96
CA PRO A 271 -18.48 13.09 -8.15
C PRO A 271 -19.39 12.54 -9.26
N ASP A 272 -19.43 13.27 -10.36
CA ASP A 272 -20.07 12.87 -11.61
C ASP A 272 -19.44 11.55 -12.10
N LEU A 273 -20.14 10.43 -11.88
CA LEU A 273 -19.73 9.10 -12.34
C LEU A 273 -20.03 8.86 -13.83
N SER A 274 -20.48 9.88 -14.58
CA SER A 274 -20.77 9.78 -16.02
C SER A 274 -19.54 9.73 -16.92
N ASN A 275 -18.33 9.97 -16.37
CA ASN A 275 -17.08 10.03 -17.14
C ASN A 275 -16.07 8.95 -16.70
N LEU A 276 -16.48 7.68 -16.72
CA LEU A 276 -15.52 6.57 -16.74
C LEU A 276 -15.21 6.21 -18.21
N PRO A 277 -14.03 6.56 -18.74
CA PRO A 277 -13.63 6.09 -20.07
C PRO A 277 -13.43 4.58 -20.04
N HIS A 278 -14.26 3.87 -20.81
CA HIS A 278 -13.95 2.51 -21.24
C HIS A 278 -12.78 2.56 -22.24
N THR A 279 -11.55 2.53 -21.76
CA THR A 279 -10.39 2.22 -22.61
C THR A 279 -9.68 0.98 -22.07
N LEU A 280 -10.04 -0.15 -22.68
CA LEU A 280 -9.21 -1.33 -22.73
C LEU A 280 -7.92 -1.02 -23.51
N SER A 281 -6.80 -1.43 -22.92
CA SER A 281 -5.58 -1.90 -23.61
C SER A 281 -4.75 -0.88 -24.39
N THR A 282 -3.84 -0.20 -23.68
CA THR A 282 -2.42 -0.04 -24.09
C THR A 282 -1.61 0.55 -22.93
N PRO A 283 -0.43 0.02 -22.57
CA PRO A 283 0.45 0.68 -21.61
C PRO A 283 1.04 1.96 -22.24
N PRO A 284 1.01 3.12 -21.57
CA PRO A 284 1.59 4.33 -22.10
C PRO A 284 3.13 4.28 -22.04
N PRO A 285 3.83 4.92 -22.99
CA PRO A 285 5.27 5.14 -22.87
C PRO A 285 5.54 6.12 -21.72
N PHE A 286 6.56 5.83 -20.92
CA PHE A 286 7.02 6.66 -19.82
C PHE A 286 7.29 8.10 -20.29
N ALA A 287 6.40 9.03 -19.90
CA ALA A 287 6.63 10.45 -20.01
C ALA A 287 7.31 10.95 -18.73
N SER A 288 8.63 11.13 -18.82
CA SER A 288 9.45 11.84 -17.84
C SER A 288 9.07 13.32 -17.82
N GLY A 289 8.35 13.75 -16.78
CA GLY A 289 7.97 15.15 -16.64
C GLY A 289 6.90 15.40 -15.58
N ILE A 290 7.13 14.93 -14.35
CA ILE A 290 6.41 15.45 -13.19
C ILE A 290 7.45 16.01 -12.23
N ASP A 291 7.47 17.33 -12.14
CA ASP A 291 8.23 18.09 -11.16
C ASP A 291 7.49 17.95 -9.82
N LEU A 292 7.74 16.83 -9.13
CA LEU A 292 7.24 16.61 -7.77
C LEU A 292 8.09 17.49 -6.84
N GLN A 293 7.49 18.56 -6.33
CA GLN A 293 8.01 19.24 -5.15
C GLN A 293 7.99 18.26 -3.98
N TYR A 294 9.12 17.59 -3.75
CA TYR A 294 9.34 16.73 -2.60
C TYR A 294 9.24 17.59 -1.33
N THR A 295 8.16 17.40 -0.58
CA THR A 295 8.14 17.81 0.83
C THR A 295 9.10 16.88 1.55
N TYR A 296 10.24 17.41 2.00
CA TYR A 296 11.23 16.67 2.79
C TYR A 296 10.54 16.04 4.00
N LEU A 297 10.33 14.73 3.96
CA LEU A 297 10.07 13.96 5.18
C LEU A 297 11.39 13.85 5.95
N PRO A 298 11.40 14.06 7.28
CA PRO A 298 12.60 13.91 8.08
C PRO A 298 13.12 12.48 7.92
N GLN A 299 14.38 12.35 7.49
CA GLN A 299 15.01 11.05 7.40
C GLN A 299 15.04 10.38 8.78
N PRO A 300 14.79 9.06 8.86
CA PRO A 300 15.08 8.32 10.07
C PRO A 300 16.58 8.45 10.35
N ASN A 301 16.90 8.93 11.55
CA ASN A 301 18.25 9.06 12.06
C ASN A 301 18.83 7.64 12.23
N TYR A 302 19.44 7.11 11.18
CA TYR A 302 20.22 5.87 11.26
C TYR A 302 21.45 6.20 12.07
N GLY A 303 21.41 5.78 13.34
CA GLY A 303 22.47 5.95 14.31
C GLY A 303 23.82 5.56 13.69
N SER A 304 24.76 6.48 13.85
CA SER A 304 26.17 6.34 13.49
C SER A 304 26.69 4.97 13.90
N PHE A 305 26.99 4.12 12.91
CA PHE A 305 27.78 2.92 13.15
C PHE A 305 29.20 3.36 13.51
N ASN A 306 29.50 3.38 14.81
CA ASN A 306 30.86 3.53 15.32
C ASN A 306 31.69 2.36 14.79
N SER A 307 32.55 2.66 13.81
CA SER A 307 33.62 1.79 13.36
C SER A 307 34.76 1.89 14.38
N SER A 308 34.59 1.26 15.54
CA SER A 308 35.66 1.09 16.50
C SER A 308 36.08 -0.37 16.53
N THR A 309 37.36 -0.58 16.21
CA THR A 309 38.22 -1.68 16.65
C THR A 309 37.80 -3.10 16.29
N PHE A 310 38.37 -3.62 15.21
CA PHE A 310 38.95 -4.95 15.20
C PHE A 310 40.40 -4.84 14.72
N PHE A 311 41.32 -5.27 15.60
CA PHE A 311 42.73 -5.53 15.30
C PHE A 311 42.85 -6.81 14.49
#